data_AF-A0A1D2I865-F1
#
_entry.id   AF-A0A1D2I865-F1
#
_cell.length_a   1.000
_cell.length_b   1.000
_cell.length_c   1.000
_cell.angle_alpha   90.00
_cell.angle_beta   90.00
_cell.angle_gamma   90.00
#
_symmetry.space_group_name_H-M   'P 1'
#
loop_
_entity.id
_entity.type
_entity.pdbx_description
1 polymer ?
#
loop_
_entity_poly.entity_id
_entity_poly.type
_entity_poly.pdbx_seq_one_letter_code
_entity_poly.pdbx_strand_id
1 'polypeptide(L)'
;MTDGVYVYAILRTGTALPKGLGGVGSPPARIRTVGQGPLEAVISDAPPELRARRRDLLAHQELLMRLMDEGPVLPMRFGMVAPDEETVLQQLAAAGSRHAVTLEQVAGRFEINVKAFPAQNALAALLAEEKDVRRLRDAARRRPGYEASIRLGEAVTTALTRRAAAAGQRLLRDLTPGARAVAAGPAVPGCALNVSFLVDRGDSDTFLTRARTVADAHREHMEVRLAGPLPCYSFVSSEARPVPVGGA
;
A
#
# COMPACT_ATOMS: atom_id res chain seq x y z
N MET A 1 11.13 28.36 -16.15
CA MET A 1 12.09 27.30 -16.52
C MET A 1 11.57 26.04 -15.85
N THR A 2 11.53 24.94 -16.58
CA THR A 2 10.99 23.68 -16.06
C THR A 2 12.06 23.05 -15.17
N ASP A 3 11.78 22.87 -13.88
CA ASP A 3 12.72 22.30 -12.90
C ASP A 3 12.83 20.76 -13.02
N GLY A 4 12.65 20.24 -14.23
CA GLY A 4 12.72 18.82 -14.56
C GLY A 4 11.44 18.21 -15.09
N VAL A 5 11.43 16.89 -15.12
CA VAL A 5 10.39 16.04 -15.70
C VAL A 5 9.75 15.21 -14.60
N TYR A 6 8.44 15.37 -14.41
CA TYR A 6 7.68 14.53 -13.48
C TYR A 6 7.40 13.18 -14.13
N VAL A 7 7.75 12.08 -13.47
CA VAL A 7 7.57 10.71 -13.96
C VAL A 7 6.43 10.03 -13.20
N TYR A 8 5.39 9.63 -13.93
CA TYR A 8 4.20 9.00 -13.35
C TYR A 8 4.32 7.48 -13.32
N ALA A 9 4.75 6.88 -14.42
CA ALA A 9 4.74 5.44 -14.61
C ALA A 9 5.68 4.98 -15.71
N ILE A 10 5.97 3.69 -15.74
CA ILE A 10 6.59 2.99 -16.87
C ILE A 10 5.58 1.97 -17.43
N LEU A 11 5.46 1.94 -18.76
CA LEU A 11 4.53 1.13 -19.54
C LEU A 11 5.27 0.34 -20.63
N ARG A 12 4.54 -0.53 -21.35
CA ARG A 12 5.00 -1.06 -22.63
C ARG A 12 4.84 -0.01 -23.73
N THR A 13 5.77 0.00 -24.68
CA THR A 13 5.69 0.88 -25.85
C THR A 13 4.38 0.67 -26.61
N GLY A 14 3.69 1.77 -26.93
CA GLY A 14 2.43 1.74 -27.67
C GLY A 14 1.18 1.56 -26.79
N THR A 15 1.32 1.57 -25.47
CA THR A 15 0.16 1.65 -24.56
C THR A 15 -0.55 2.98 -24.77
N ALA A 16 -1.87 2.95 -24.95
CA ALA A 16 -2.64 4.17 -25.20
C ALA A 16 -2.63 5.09 -23.95
N LEU A 17 -2.47 6.39 -24.17
CA LEU A 17 -2.66 7.38 -23.11
C LEU A 17 -4.15 7.73 -22.98
N PRO A 18 -4.69 7.80 -21.74
CA PRO A 18 -6.08 8.13 -21.52
C PRO A 18 -6.37 9.57 -21.96
N LYS A 19 -7.44 9.76 -22.73
CA LYS A 19 -7.83 11.06 -23.28
C LYS A 19 -8.47 11.94 -22.19
N GLY A 20 -8.23 13.24 -22.27
CA GLY A 20 -8.89 14.23 -21.39
C GLY A 20 -8.38 14.28 -19.96
N LEU A 21 -7.32 13.53 -19.62
CA LEU A 21 -6.65 13.60 -18.33
C LEU A 21 -5.42 14.48 -18.39
N GLY A 22 -5.30 15.35 -17.38
CA GLY A 22 -4.11 16.15 -17.13
C GLY A 22 -3.27 15.56 -16.00
N GLY A 23 -2.00 15.92 -15.98
CA GLY A 23 -1.06 15.58 -14.94
C GLY A 23 -1.13 16.47 -13.71
N VAL A 24 -0.19 16.24 -12.81
CA VAL A 24 0.04 17.03 -11.59
C VAL A 24 0.37 18.48 -11.95
N GLY A 25 -0.30 19.44 -11.29
CA GLY A 25 -0.13 20.86 -11.56
C GLY A 25 -1.44 21.64 -11.60
N SER A 26 -1.31 22.96 -11.62
CA SER A 26 -2.42 23.91 -11.78
C SER A 26 -1.97 25.05 -12.68
N PRO A 27 -2.37 25.10 -13.97
CA PRO A 27 -3.28 24.15 -14.64
C PRO A 27 -2.71 22.73 -14.75
N PRO A 28 -3.55 21.69 -14.96
CA PRO A 28 -3.09 20.31 -15.12
C PRO A 28 -2.04 20.20 -16.23
N ALA A 29 -0.92 19.54 -15.95
CA ALA A 29 0.18 19.43 -16.89
C ALA A 29 -0.18 18.54 -18.09
N ARG A 30 0.38 18.82 -19.27
CA ARG A 30 0.20 17.96 -20.44
C ARG A 30 1.02 16.68 -20.26
N ILE A 31 0.34 15.53 -20.33
CA ILE A 31 0.96 14.21 -20.29
C ILE A 31 1.53 13.86 -21.67
N ARG A 32 2.70 13.22 -21.69
CA ARG A 32 3.34 12.65 -22.87
C ARG A 32 4.12 11.38 -22.48
N THR A 33 4.64 10.66 -23.47
CA THR A 33 5.56 9.54 -23.25
C THR A 33 6.94 9.83 -23.82
N VAL A 34 7.96 9.24 -23.19
CA VAL A 34 9.30 9.10 -23.75
C VAL A 34 9.70 7.63 -23.68
N GLY A 35 10.24 7.09 -24.77
CA GLY A 35 10.40 5.66 -24.96
C GLY A 35 11.82 5.22 -25.23
N GLN A 36 12.16 4.04 -24.72
CA GLN A 36 13.40 3.34 -25.04
C GLN A 36 13.12 1.85 -25.23
N GLY A 37 13.28 1.37 -26.47
CA GLY A 37 12.99 -0.01 -26.84
C GLY A 37 11.53 -0.41 -26.54
N PRO A 38 11.30 -1.47 -25.73
CA PRO A 38 9.95 -1.98 -25.45
C PRO A 38 9.22 -1.25 -24.31
N LEU A 39 9.80 -0.18 -23.76
CA LEU A 39 9.26 0.55 -22.62
C LEU A 39 9.08 2.04 -22.90
N GLU A 40 8.06 2.62 -22.30
CA GLU A 40 7.79 4.07 -22.30
C GLU A 40 7.54 4.57 -20.89
N ALA A 41 8.12 5.72 -20.54
CA ALA A 41 7.78 6.44 -19.32
C ALA A 41 6.68 7.48 -19.63
N VAL A 42 5.64 7.50 -18.80
CA VAL A 42 4.62 8.55 -18.82
C VAL A 42 5.14 9.72 -18.00
N ILE A 43 5.23 10.88 -18.63
CA ILE A 43 5.85 12.06 -18.06
C ILE A 43 5.03 13.33 -18.30
N SER A 44 5.32 14.35 -17.50
CA SER A 44 4.94 15.74 -17.76
C SER A 44 6.09 16.65 -17.35
N ASP A 45 5.96 17.92 -17.71
CA ASP A 45 6.79 18.95 -17.11
C ASP A 45 6.54 18.99 -15.60
N ALA A 46 7.60 19.08 -14.79
CA ALA A 46 7.46 19.19 -13.34
C ALA A 46 6.94 20.58 -12.96
N PRO A 47 5.93 20.69 -12.07
CA PRO A 47 5.48 22.00 -11.61
C PRO A 47 6.55 22.65 -10.72
N PRO A 48 6.76 23.97 -10.82
CA PRO A 48 7.85 24.69 -10.14
C PRO A 48 7.74 24.64 -8.60
N GLU A 49 6.54 24.42 -8.05
CA GLU A 49 6.32 24.22 -6.61
C GLU A 49 5.64 22.89 -6.33
N LEU A 50 6.30 21.79 -6.69
CA LEU A 50 5.77 20.46 -6.43
C LEU A 50 5.60 20.24 -4.92
N ARG A 51 4.34 20.17 -4.49
CA ARG A 51 3.95 19.85 -3.11
C ARG A 51 2.91 18.75 -3.15
N ALA A 52 2.87 17.93 -2.12
CA ALA A 52 1.85 16.89 -1.95
C ALA A 52 0.47 17.48 -1.57
N ARG A 53 -0.06 18.39 -2.40
CA ARG A 53 -1.41 18.92 -2.23
C ARG A 53 -2.41 17.83 -2.58
N ARG A 54 -3.56 17.79 -1.89
CA ARG A 54 -4.61 16.79 -2.13
C ARG A 54 -4.98 16.65 -3.61
N ARG A 55 -5.13 17.77 -4.33
CA ARG A 55 -5.46 17.75 -5.77
C ARG A 55 -4.40 17.03 -6.61
N ASP A 56 -3.12 17.23 -6.30
CA ASP A 56 -2.00 16.72 -7.07
C ASP A 56 -1.84 15.21 -6.80
N LEU A 57 -2.02 14.79 -5.55
CA LEU A 57 -2.07 13.37 -5.17
C LEU A 57 -3.21 12.64 -5.88
N LEU A 58 -4.40 13.25 -5.94
CA LEU A 58 -5.56 12.69 -6.63
C LEU A 58 -5.35 12.63 -8.15
N ALA A 59 -4.79 13.68 -8.76
CA ALA A 59 -4.48 13.70 -10.20
C ALA A 59 -3.47 12.61 -10.58
N HIS A 60 -2.40 12.46 -9.79
CA HIS A 60 -1.42 11.39 -9.97
C HIS A 60 -2.07 10.00 -9.89
N GLN A 61 -2.88 9.77 -8.85
CA GLN A 61 -3.54 8.49 -8.63
C GLN A 61 -4.57 8.17 -9.72
N GLU A 62 -5.39 9.14 -10.13
CA GLU A 62 -6.39 8.96 -11.18
C GLU A 62 -5.72 8.62 -12.52
N LEU A 63 -4.64 9.31 -12.89
CA LEU A 63 -3.89 8.99 -14.10
C LEU A 63 -3.38 7.55 -14.08
N LEU A 64 -2.81 7.09 -12.96
CA LEU A 64 -2.32 5.72 -12.83
C LEU A 64 -3.45 4.68 -12.93
N MET A 65 -4.58 4.93 -12.26
CA MET A 65 -5.75 4.06 -12.36
C MET A 65 -6.23 3.91 -13.80
N ARG A 66 -6.29 5.02 -14.55
CA ARG A 66 -6.71 5.04 -15.95
C ARG A 66 -5.72 4.35 -16.87
N LEU A 67 -4.42 4.52 -16.63
CA LEU A 67 -3.40 3.79 -17.37
C LEU A 67 -3.51 2.27 -17.16
N MET A 68 -3.93 1.82 -15.97
CA MET A 68 -4.14 0.40 -15.70
C MET A 68 -5.32 -0.19 -16.47
N ASP A 69 -6.26 0.62 -16.94
CA ASP A 69 -7.33 0.15 -17.82
C ASP A 69 -6.80 -0.16 -19.23
N GLU A 70 -5.73 0.53 -19.66
CA GLU A 70 -5.10 0.38 -20.97
C GLU A 70 -4.00 -0.70 -20.99
N GLY A 71 -3.41 -1.05 -19.85
CA GLY A 71 -2.36 -2.07 -19.79
C GLY A 71 -1.65 -2.21 -18.44
N PRO A 72 -0.61 -3.06 -18.35
CA PRO A 72 0.23 -3.15 -17.15
C PRO A 72 0.99 -1.85 -16.91
N VAL A 73 1.06 -1.43 -15.65
CA VAL A 73 1.68 -0.17 -15.23
C VAL A 73 2.69 -0.44 -14.12
N LEU A 74 3.90 0.11 -14.24
CA LEU A 74 4.80 0.28 -13.09
C LEU A 74 4.62 1.68 -12.51
N PRO A 75 3.87 1.84 -11.40
CA PRO A 75 3.59 3.16 -10.87
C PRO A 75 4.82 3.74 -10.16
N MET A 76 5.15 4.99 -10.49
CA MET A 76 6.11 5.78 -9.73
C MET A 76 5.42 6.39 -8.51
N ARG A 77 6.17 6.52 -7.41
CA ARG A 77 5.68 7.23 -6.22
C ARG A 77 5.41 8.70 -6.59
N PHE A 78 4.49 9.33 -5.86
CA PHE A 78 4.28 10.76 -6.03
C PHE A 78 5.58 11.52 -5.75
N GLY A 79 5.90 12.49 -6.60
CA GLY A 79 7.05 13.37 -6.40
C GLY A 79 8.32 12.94 -7.12
N MET A 80 8.26 11.89 -7.95
CA MET A 80 9.41 11.44 -8.73
C MET A 80 9.68 12.41 -9.88
N VAL A 81 10.70 13.25 -9.71
CA VAL A 81 11.16 14.21 -10.72
C VAL A 81 12.56 13.84 -11.18
N ALA A 82 12.76 13.75 -12.48
CA ALA A 82 14.05 13.60 -13.12
C ALA A 82 14.56 14.98 -13.61
N PRO A 83 15.88 15.20 -13.72
CA PRO A 83 16.43 16.45 -14.24
C PRO A 83 15.94 16.79 -15.66
N ASP A 84 15.82 15.77 -16.51
CA ASP A 84 15.44 15.90 -17.92
C ASP A 84 14.93 14.56 -18.49
N GLU A 85 14.45 14.59 -19.74
CA GLU A 85 13.98 13.40 -20.46
C GLU A 85 15.12 12.42 -20.77
N GLU A 86 16.34 12.92 -21.00
CA GLU A 86 17.50 12.08 -21.30
C GLU A 86 17.83 11.16 -20.12
N THR A 87 17.78 11.69 -18.90
CA THR A 87 17.94 10.91 -17.66
C THR A 87 16.89 9.81 -17.57
N VAL A 88 15.63 10.10 -17.92
CA VAL A 88 14.56 9.09 -17.93
C VAL A 88 14.86 7.98 -18.95
N LEU A 89 15.30 8.33 -20.16
CA LEU A 89 15.67 7.38 -21.20
C LEU A 89 16.84 6.49 -20.80
N GLN A 90 17.87 7.05 -20.14
CA GLN A 90 19.00 6.29 -19.63
C GLN A 90 18.58 5.29 -18.55
N GLN A 91 17.69 5.69 -17.63
CA GLN A 91 17.15 4.78 -16.60
C GLN A 91 16.30 3.66 -17.21
N LEU A 92 15.46 3.98 -18.19
CA LEU A 92 14.69 2.97 -18.94
C LEU A 92 15.60 1.96 -19.64
N ALA A 93 16.71 2.42 -20.25
CA ALA A 93 17.68 1.54 -20.87
C ALA A 93 18.37 0.62 -19.85
N ALA A 94 18.83 1.18 -18.73
CA ALA A 94 19.59 0.45 -17.71
C ALA A 94 18.75 -0.63 -17.01
N ALA A 95 17.45 -0.38 -16.79
CA ALA A 95 16.55 -1.27 -16.07
C ALA A 95 15.55 -2.03 -16.96
N GLY A 96 15.72 -1.97 -18.30
CA GLY A 96 14.71 -2.40 -19.26
C GLY A 96 14.21 -3.83 -19.08
N SER A 97 15.11 -4.81 -19.01
CA SER A 97 14.73 -6.22 -18.82
C SER A 97 14.00 -6.46 -17.50
N ARG A 98 14.43 -5.81 -16.42
CA ARG A 98 13.79 -5.91 -15.10
C ARG A 98 12.39 -5.34 -15.14
N HIS A 99 12.21 -4.15 -15.71
CA HIS A 99 10.91 -3.51 -15.85
C HIS A 99 9.94 -4.32 -16.72
N ALA A 100 10.42 -4.92 -17.82
CA ALA A 100 9.62 -5.79 -18.67
C ALA A 100 9.07 -7.00 -17.88
N VAL A 101 9.91 -7.68 -17.10
CA VAL A 101 9.48 -8.80 -16.25
C VAL A 101 8.50 -8.35 -15.18
N THR A 102 8.75 -7.21 -14.52
CA THR A 102 7.81 -6.69 -13.51
C THR A 102 6.46 -6.32 -14.12
N LEU A 103 6.43 -5.75 -15.34
CA LEU A 103 5.18 -5.46 -16.05
C LEU A 103 4.35 -6.72 -16.29
N GLU A 104 4.99 -7.83 -16.66
CA GLU A 104 4.30 -9.14 -16.83
C GLU A 104 3.77 -9.67 -15.48
N GLN A 105 4.53 -9.47 -14.40
CA GLN A 105 4.11 -9.87 -13.05
C GLN A 105 2.92 -9.06 -12.53
N VAL A 106 2.71 -7.82 -12.95
CA VAL A 106 1.59 -6.99 -12.49
C VAL A 106 0.45 -6.88 -13.53
N ALA A 107 0.59 -7.51 -14.69
CA ALA A 107 -0.42 -7.48 -15.74
C ALA A 107 -1.76 -8.06 -15.26
N GLY A 108 -2.84 -7.30 -15.49
CA GLY A 108 -4.20 -7.70 -15.12
C GLY A 108 -4.44 -7.80 -13.61
N ARG A 109 -3.61 -7.15 -12.78
CA ARG A 109 -3.64 -7.26 -11.33
C ARG A 109 -3.75 -5.90 -10.65
N PHE A 110 -4.32 -5.90 -9.46
CA PHE A 110 -4.38 -4.75 -8.56
C PHE A 110 -3.70 -5.07 -7.24
N GLU A 111 -3.27 -4.01 -6.57
CA GLU A 111 -2.85 -4.10 -5.18
C GLU A 111 -4.04 -3.82 -4.25
N ILE A 112 -4.17 -4.65 -3.22
CA ILE A 112 -5.04 -4.42 -2.08
C ILE A 112 -4.15 -4.38 -0.83
N ASN A 113 -4.11 -3.23 -0.17
CA ASN A 113 -3.39 -3.07 1.09
C ASN A 113 -4.34 -3.32 2.27
N VAL A 114 -3.86 -4.09 3.24
CA VAL A 114 -4.56 -4.41 4.48
C VAL A 114 -3.72 -3.98 5.67
N LYS A 115 -4.32 -3.17 6.54
CA LYS A 115 -3.75 -2.77 7.82
C LYS A 115 -4.61 -3.27 8.97
N ALA A 116 -4.00 -3.89 9.97
CA ALA A 116 -4.68 -4.32 11.19
C ALA A 116 -4.15 -3.51 12.40
N PHE A 117 -5.05 -2.88 13.13
CA PHE A 117 -4.77 -2.13 14.36
C PHE A 117 -5.44 -2.81 15.55
N PRO A 118 -4.98 -2.62 16.79
CA PRO A 118 -5.75 -3.03 17.96
C PRO A 118 -7.15 -2.42 17.96
N ALA A 119 -8.16 -3.21 18.31
CA ALA A 119 -9.53 -2.75 18.33
C ALA A 119 -9.74 -1.65 19.39
N GLN A 120 -10.44 -0.56 19.03
CA GLN A 120 -10.59 0.63 19.87
C GLN A 120 -11.34 0.36 21.19
N ASN A 121 -12.31 -0.57 21.19
CA ASN A 121 -13.12 -0.92 22.36
C ASN A 121 -12.74 -2.28 22.96
N ALA A 122 -11.48 -2.68 22.84
CA ALA A 122 -11.03 -4.02 23.24
C ALA A 122 -10.78 -4.19 24.75
N LEU A 123 -10.83 -3.13 25.57
CA LEU A 123 -10.43 -3.22 26.97
C LEU A 123 -11.27 -4.21 27.79
N ALA A 124 -12.59 -4.26 27.56
CA ALA A 124 -13.47 -5.20 28.26
C ALA A 124 -13.14 -6.66 27.90
N ALA A 125 -13.00 -6.96 26.60
CA ALA A 125 -12.62 -8.29 26.11
C ALA A 125 -11.20 -8.68 26.57
N LEU A 126 -10.26 -7.72 26.53
CA LEU A 126 -8.90 -7.90 27.05
C LEU A 126 -8.93 -8.29 28.53
N LEU A 127 -9.70 -7.55 29.34
CA LEU A 127 -9.84 -7.86 30.75
C LEU A 127 -10.54 -9.19 30.99
N ALA A 128 -11.38 -9.70 30.09
CA ALA A 128 -11.97 -11.04 30.23
C ALA A 128 -10.94 -12.15 29.98
N GLU A 129 -10.02 -11.96 29.03
CA GLU A 129 -9.09 -12.99 28.57
C GLU A 129 -7.72 -12.95 29.27
N GLU A 130 -7.21 -11.76 29.60
CA GLU A 130 -5.84 -11.55 30.09
C GLU A 130 -5.77 -11.47 31.63
N LYS A 131 -5.41 -12.58 32.27
CA LYS A 131 -5.29 -12.71 33.73
C LYS A 131 -4.29 -11.70 34.32
N ASP A 132 -3.18 -11.46 33.66
CA ASP A 132 -2.12 -10.59 34.18
C ASP A 132 -2.53 -9.11 34.15
N VAL A 133 -3.21 -8.67 33.08
CA VAL A 133 -3.77 -7.32 32.99
C VAL A 133 -4.82 -7.11 34.07
N ARG A 134 -5.69 -8.10 34.33
CA ARG A 134 -6.64 -8.04 35.47
C ARG A 134 -5.91 -7.91 36.81
N ARG A 135 -4.89 -8.73 37.04
CA ARG A 135 -4.11 -8.70 38.29
C ARG A 135 -3.46 -7.34 38.52
N LEU A 136 -2.87 -6.75 37.49
CA LEU A 136 -2.27 -5.42 37.55
C LEU A 136 -3.32 -4.33 37.80
N ARG A 137 -4.48 -4.41 37.15
CA ARG A 137 -5.61 -3.49 37.39
C ARG A 137 -6.06 -3.55 38.85
N ASP A 138 -6.23 -4.75 39.39
CA ASP A 138 -6.70 -4.94 40.77
C ASP A 138 -5.64 -4.51 41.79
N ALA A 139 -4.35 -4.62 41.47
CA ALA A 139 -3.26 -4.09 42.28
C ALA A 139 -3.24 -2.55 42.27
N ALA A 140 -3.36 -1.93 41.09
CA ALA A 140 -3.41 -0.47 40.93
C ALA A 140 -4.63 0.16 41.63
N ARG A 141 -5.78 -0.54 41.65
CA ARG A 141 -6.96 -0.12 42.41
C ARG A 141 -6.75 -0.17 43.93
N ARG A 142 -6.06 -1.21 44.42
CA ARG A 142 -5.78 -1.38 45.86
C ARG A 142 -4.71 -0.43 46.38
N ARG A 143 -3.71 -0.11 45.55
CA ARG A 143 -2.63 0.84 45.87
C ARG A 143 -2.42 1.78 44.68
N PRO A 144 -3.22 2.85 44.59
CA PRO A 144 -3.05 3.85 43.54
C PRO A 144 -1.68 4.51 43.64
N GLY A 145 -1.03 4.70 42.49
CA GLY A 145 0.28 5.34 42.41
C GLY A 145 0.72 5.52 40.97
N TYR A 146 1.58 6.50 40.72
CA TYR A 146 2.06 6.83 39.38
C TYR A 146 2.71 5.63 38.68
N GLU A 147 3.60 4.92 39.37
CA GLU A 147 4.26 3.71 38.85
C GLU A 147 3.26 2.58 38.55
N ALA A 148 2.25 2.37 39.40
CA ALA A 148 1.22 1.37 39.19
C ALA A 148 0.38 1.68 37.94
N SER A 149 0.06 2.95 37.71
CA SER A 149 -0.63 3.41 36.50
C SER A 149 0.20 3.21 35.23
N ILE A 150 1.50 3.50 35.26
CA ILE A 150 2.41 3.25 34.12
C ILE A 150 2.44 1.77 33.79
N ARG A 151 2.73 0.92 34.78
CA ARG A 151 2.83 -0.54 34.59
C ARG A 151 1.53 -1.15 34.03
N LEU A 152 0.39 -0.66 34.49
CA LEU A 152 -0.91 -1.07 33.97
C LEU A 152 -1.08 -0.63 32.50
N GLY A 153 -0.75 0.62 32.18
CA GLY A 153 -0.84 1.16 30.82
C GLY A 153 0.04 0.40 29.82
N GLU A 154 1.28 0.10 30.21
CA GLU A 154 2.22 -0.70 29.42
C GLU A 154 1.70 -2.13 29.19
N ALA A 155 1.19 -2.78 30.23
CA ALA A 155 0.63 -4.12 30.14
C ALA A 155 -0.61 -4.17 29.22
N VAL A 156 -1.49 -3.18 29.32
CA VAL A 156 -2.66 -3.05 28.43
C VAL A 156 -2.21 -2.87 26.99
N THR A 157 -1.29 -1.95 26.72
CA THR A 157 -0.79 -1.66 25.36
C THR A 157 -0.12 -2.89 24.75
N THR A 158 0.71 -3.58 25.52
CA THR A 158 1.41 -4.81 25.09
C THR A 158 0.40 -5.91 24.74
N ALA A 159 -0.59 -6.14 25.62
CA ALA A 159 -1.55 -7.20 25.43
C ALA A 159 -2.51 -6.92 24.24
N LEU A 160 -2.95 -5.66 24.07
CA LEU A 160 -3.72 -5.23 22.90
C LEU A 160 -2.95 -5.43 21.59
N THR A 161 -1.67 -5.03 21.56
CA THR A 161 -0.80 -5.20 20.40
C THR A 161 -0.61 -6.67 20.05
N ARG A 162 -0.36 -7.53 21.05
CA ARG A 162 -0.21 -8.97 20.86
C ARG A 162 -1.48 -9.63 20.33
N ARG A 163 -2.65 -9.26 20.87
CA ARG A 163 -3.96 -9.76 20.44
C ARG A 163 -4.26 -9.37 18.99
N ALA A 164 -3.98 -8.12 18.63
CA ALA A 164 -4.12 -7.61 17.28
C ALA A 164 -3.18 -8.31 16.30
N ALA A 165 -1.92 -8.54 16.69
CA ALA A 165 -0.94 -9.26 15.87
C ALA A 165 -1.36 -10.70 15.62
N ALA A 166 -1.85 -11.41 16.63
CA ALA A 166 -2.35 -12.78 16.47
C ALA A 166 -3.57 -12.86 15.53
N ALA A 167 -4.49 -11.88 15.60
CA ALA A 167 -5.61 -11.78 14.67
C ALA A 167 -5.15 -11.40 13.25
N GLY A 168 -4.21 -10.47 13.12
CA GLY A 168 -3.59 -10.11 11.84
C GLY A 168 -2.92 -11.30 11.17
N GLN A 169 -2.22 -12.15 11.92
CA GLN A 169 -1.62 -13.38 11.36
C GLN A 169 -2.66 -14.40 10.87
N ARG A 170 -3.84 -14.47 11.50
CA ARG A 170 -4.97 -15.27 10.97
C ARG A 170 -5.48 -14.67 9.66
N LEU A 171 -5.71 -13.36 9.63
CA LEU A 171 -6.13 -12.66 8.42
C LEU A 171 -5.14 -12.84 7.27
N LEU A 172 -3.84 -12.75 7.55
CA LEU A 172 -2.80 -12.99 6.54
C LEU A 172 -2.93 -14.40 5.95
N ARG A 173 -2.97 -15.43 6.81
CA ARG A 173 -3.12 -16.82 6.36
C ARG A 173 -4.40 -17.06 5.56
N ASP A 174 -5.50 -16.45 5.97
CA ASP A 174 -6.77 -16.61 5.29
C ASP A 174 -6.76 -15.89 3.94
N LEU A 175 -6.14 -14.72 3.81
CA LEU A 175 -6.15 -13.97 2.56
C LEU A 175 -5.10 -14.42 1.56
N THR A 176 -3.95 -14.93 2.00
CA THR A 176 -2.85 -15.34 1.12
C THR A 176 -3.27 -16.25 -0.05
N PRO A 177 -4.13 -17.28 0.12
CA PRO A 177 -4.57 -18.12 -1.00
C PRO A 177 -5.34 -17.40 -2.12
N GLY A 178 -5.91 -16.22 -1.83
CA GLY A 178 -6.61 -15.40 -2.83
C GLY A 178 -5.71 -14.40 -3.56
N ALA A 179 -4.40 -14.42 -3.30
CA ALA A 179 -3.44 -13.48 -3.89
C ALA A 179 -2.36 -14.22 -4.69
N ARG A 180 -1.79 -13.54 -5.68
CA ARG A 180 -0.66 -14.01 -6.49
C ARG A 180 0.69 -13.76 -5.83
N ALA A 181 0.78 -12.68 -5.08
CA ALA A 181 1.97 -12.33 -4.31
C ALA A 181 1.58 -11.53 -3.07
N VAL A 182 2.44 -11.57 -2.07
CA VAL A 182 2.29 -10.81 -0.84
C VAL A 182 3.56 -9.99 -0.60
N ALA A 183 3.39 -8.73 -0.19
CA ALA A 183 4.48 -7.85 0.15
C ALA A 183 4.21 -7.19 1.52
N ALA A 184 5.19 -7.25 2.43
CA ALA A 184 5.12 -6.53 3.69
C ALA A 184 5.22 -5.02 3.41
N GLY A 185 4.32 -4.25 4.00
CA GLY A 185 4.39 -2.79 3.98
C GLY A 185 5.35 -2.26 5.06
N PRO A 186 5.69 -0.95 5.01
CA PRO A 186 6.52 -0.33 6.04
C PRO A 186 5.84 -0.39 7.41
N ALA A 187 6.64 -0.34 8.48
CA ALA A 187 6.13 -0.27 9.84
C ALA A 187 5.29 1.01 10.02
N VAL A 188 4.10 0.86 10.60
CA VAL A 188 3.20 1.97 10.93
C VAL A 188 2.98 1.95 12.45
N PRO A 189 3.22 3.06 13.16
CA PRO A 189 3.00 3.12 14.61
C PRO A 189 1.59 2.67 15.00
N GLY A 190 1.49 1.76 15.98
CA GLY A 190 0.23 1.19 16.44
C GLY A 190 -0.42 0.17 15.49
N CYS A 191 0.17 -0.09 14.32
CA CYS A 191 -0.31 -1.08 13.37
C CYS A 191 0.33 -2.44 13.67
N ALA A 192 -0.49 -3.46 13.89
CA ALA A 192 -0.07 -4.82 14.15
C ALA A 192 0.30 -5.60 12.88
N LEU A 193 -0.27 -5.22 11.73
CA LEU A 193 0.03 -5.80 10.43
C LEU A 193 -0.18 -4.76 9.33
N ASN A 194 0.79 -4.56 8.44
CA ASN A 194 0.63 -3.78 7.21
C ASN A 194 1.15 -4.63 6.05
N VAL A 195 0.25 -5.09 5.18
CA VAL A 195 0.57 -6.03 4.11
C VAL A 195 -0.20 -5.68 2.85
N SER A 196 0.44 -5.83 1.70
CA SER A 196 -0.17 -5.67 0.40
C SER A 196 -0.26 -7.01 -0.31
N PHE A 197 -1.38 -7.20 -1.00
CA PHE A 197 -1.70 -8.40 -1.78
C PHE A 197 -1.81 -8.01 -3.24
N LEU A 198 -1.18 -8.78 -4.11
CA LEU A 198 -1.34 -8.69 -5.55
C LEU A 198 -2.47 -9.63 -5.96
N VAL A 199 -3.57 -9.08 -6.44
CA VAL A 199 -4.81 -9.82 -6.70
C VAL A 199 -5.19 -9.64 -8.17
N ASP A 200 -5.62 -10.72 -8.82
CA ASP A 200 -6.11 -10.62 -10.19
C ASP A 200 -7.34 -9.71 -10.24
N ARG A 201 -7.46 -8.89 -11.30
CA ARG A 201 -8.53 -7.89 -11.45
C ARG A 201 -9.92 -8.50 -11.28
N GLY A 202 -10.16 -9.69 -11.84
CA GLY A 202 -11.43 -10.41 -11.74
C GLY A 202 -11.80 -10.92 -10.34
N ASP A 203 -10.80 -11.10 -9.46
CA ASP A 203 -11.00 -11.66 -8.11
C ASP A 203 -11.03 -10.59 -7.00
N SER A 204 -10.85 -9.32 -7.37
CA SER A 204 -10.71 -8.21 -6.43
C SER A 204 -11.89 -8.05 -5.47
N ASP A 205 -13.13 -8.12 -5.95
CA ASP A 205 -14.34 -8.02 -5.11
C ASP A 205 -14.50 -9.21 -4.17
N THR A 206 -14.20 -10.42 -4.65
CA THR A 206 -14.20 -11.65 -3.85
C THR A 206 -13.16 -11.56 -2.74
N PHE A 207 -11.96 -11.08 -3.05
CA PHE A 207 -10.89 -10.87 -2.09
C PHE A 207 -11.28 -9.85 -1.02
N LEU A 208 -11.83 -8.69 -1.42
CA LEU A 208 -12.30 -7.65 -0.49
C LEU A 208 -13.42 -8.17 0.42
N THR A 209 -14.35 -8.94 -0.13
CA THR A 209 -15.44 -9.54 0.65
C THR A 209 -14.89 -10.48 1.70
N ARG A 210 -13.96 -11.38 1.32
CA ARG A 210 -13.29 -12.28 2.26
C ARG A 210 -12.53 -11.53 3.35
N ALA A 211 -11.82 -10.46 2.99
CA ALA A 211 -11.10 -9.63 3.95
C ALA A 211 -12.03 -8.99 4.98
N ARG A 212 -13.21 -8.52 4.54
CA ARG A 212 -14.24 -7.98 5.43
C ARG A 212 -14.81 -9.05 6.36
N THR A 213 -15.13 -10.24 5.84
CA THR A 213 -15.63 -11.37 6.65
C THR A 213 -14.65 -11.75 7.77
N VAL A 214 -13.35 -11.84 7.46
CA VAL A 214 -12.32 -12.16 8.46
C VAL A 214 -12.14 -11.01 9.45
N ALA A 215 -12.22 -9.77 8.99
CA ALA A 215 -12.19 -8.60 9.86
C ALA A 215 -13.35 -8.61 10.86
N ASP A 216 -14.57 -8.88 10.41
CA ASP A 216 -15.77 -8.92 11.25
C ASP A 216 -15.70 -10.04 12.29
N ALA A 217 -15.22 -11.22 11.90
CA ALA A 217 -15.00 -12.36 12.82
C ALA A 217 -13.97 -12.06 13.92
N HIS A 218 -13.11 -11.06 13.73
CA HIS A 218 -12.04 -10.68 14.66
C HIS A 218 -12.14 -9.22 15.15
N ARG A 219 -13.32 -8.59 15.04
CA ARG A 219 -13.55 -7.18 15.38
C ARG A 219 -13.24 -6.81 16.84
N GLU A 220 -13.26 -7.78 17.76
CA GLU A 220 -12.89 -7.57 19.17
C GLU A 220 -11.37 -7.62 19.40
N HIS A 221 -10.60 -8.06 18.41
CA HIS A 221 -9.15 -8.22 18.47
C HIS A 221 -8.44 -7.16 17.65
N MET A 222 -9.01 -6.78 16.51
CA MET A 222 -8.42 -5.82 15.60
C MET A 222 -9.47 -4.98 14.85
N GLU A 223 -9.07 -3.77 14.49
CA GLU A 223 -9.70 -2.95 13.46
C GLU A 223 -8.92 -3.15 12.16
N VAL A 224 -9.59 -3.54 11.08
CA VAL A 224 -8.97 -3.71 9.76
C VAL A 224 -9.31 -2.51 8.89
N ARG A 225 -8.28 -1.95 8.23
CA ARG A 225 -8.42 -0.93 7.19
C ARG A 225 -7.97 -1.51 5.86
N LEU A 226 -8.87 -1.46 4.89
CA LEU A 226 -8.63 -1.92 3.52
C LEU A 226 -8.44 -0.72 2.61
N ALA A 227 -7.45 -0.77 1.73
CA ALA A 227 -7.24 0.22 0.68
C ALA A 227 -7.02 -0.49 -0.65
N GLY A 228 -7.89 -0.22 -1.61
CA GLY A 228 -7.79 -0.71 -2.98
C GLY A 228 -9.15 -0.83 -3.67
N PRO A 229 -9.15 -1.15 -4.98
CA PRO A 229 -7.98 -1.49 -5.80
C PRO A 229 -7.01 -0.31 -6.00
N LEU A 230 -5.69 -0.60 -5.93
CA LEU A 230 -4.60 0.38 -6.11
C LEU A 230 -3.67 -0.04 -7.26
N PRO A 231 -2.92 0.92 -7.83
CA PRO A 231 -1.69 0.60 -8.56
C PRO A 231 -0.70 -0.21 -7.71
N CYS A 232 0.06 -1.10 -8.34
CA CYS A 232 0.88 -2.13 -7.69
C CYS A 232 2.20 -1.62 -7.09
N TYR A 233 2.18 -0.52 -6.31
CA TYR A 233 3.36 0.12 -5.72
C TYR A 233 4.29 -0.83 -4.95
N SER A 234 3.70 -1.76 -4.19
CA SER A 234 4.43 -2.69 -3.33
C SER A 234 5.08 -3.84 -4.10
N PHE A 235 4.76 -3.98 -5.39
CA PHE A 235 5.22 -5.07 -6.26
C PHE A 235 6.16 -4.60 -7.36
N VAL A 236 6.47 -3.29 -7.42
CA VAL A 236 7.37 -2.70 -8.42
C VAL A 236 8.69 -2.16 -7.84
N SER A 237 8.70 -1.82 -6.55
CA SER A 237 9.89 -1.32 -5.85
C SER A 237 10.89 -2.45 -5.55
N SER A 238 12.20 -2.20 -5.65
CA SER A 238 13.25 -3.17 -5.26
C SER A 238 13.38 -3.38 -3.75
N GLU A 239 12.82 -2.48 -2.93
CA GLU A 239 12.92 -2.54 -1.47
C GLU A 239 11.93 -3.51 -0.82
N ALA A 240 10.75 -3.69 -1.41
CA ALA A 240 9.88 -4.78 -1.05
C ALA A 240 10.39 -6.02 -1.78
N ARG A 241 10.54 -7.15 -1.07
CA ARG A 241 10.75 -8.45 -1.71
C ARG A 241 9.41 -9.17 -1.73
N PRO A 242 8.61 -9.06 -2.82
CA PRO A 242 7.37 -9.79 -2.90
C PRO A 242 7.67 -11.29 -2.80
N VAL A 243 6.83 -11.98 -2.05
CA VAL A 243 6.87 -13.44 -1.99
C VAL A 243 5.74 -13.95 -2.89
N PRO A 244 6.07 -14.64 -4.00
CA PRO A 244 5.06 -15.30 -4.82
C PRO A 244 4.28 -16.29 -3.95
N VAL A 245 2.97 -16.32 -4.11
CA VAL A 245 2.14 -17.38 -3.55
C VAL A 245 2.19 -18.53 -4.54
N GLY A 246 2.81 -19.64 -4.15
CA GLY A 246 2.95 -20.81 -5.03
C GLY A 246 1.60 -21.30 -5.55
N GLY A 247 1.54 -21.66 -6.83
CA GLY A 247 0.41 -22.32 -7.47
C GLY A 247 0.81 -23.70 -7.96
N ALA A 248 -0.06 -24.69 -7.71
CA ALA A 248 -0.05 -25.97 -8.41
C ALA A 248 -0.48 -25.79 -9.88
#